data_AF-A0A662BMI8-F1
#
_entry.id   AF-A0A662BMI8-F1
#
_cell.length_a   1.000
_cell.length_b   1.000
_cell.length_c   1.000
_cell.angle_alpha   90.00
_cell.angle_beta   90.00
_cell.angle_gamma   90.00
#
_symmetry.space_group_name_H-M   'P 1'
#
loop_
_entity.id
_entity.type
_entity.pdbx_description
1 polymer ?
#
loop_
_entity_poly.entity_id
_entity_poly.type
_entity_poly.pdbx_seq_one_letter_code
_entity_poly.pdbx_strand_id
1 'polypeptide(L)'
;MRRILIVILLITLVTISNAQTEVVGVWKMTEMTVGGEKMQVEMSVDFNKNGKLFISGREFGTWEYNKENNTINANAKMQLEIINGINKIEKFTDNDLVLVNPTEGAVTFKRMSLPVGKEYKNNIVGEYLISKIIIDSKTEMLGDAIFDFKSNGIVYSQSMLLGIWKYDKKVKELIIDAPKIDEFNGKYKVEKQRNVLIITKKSAKLFFNRIDRDKITKENKASGLIGLWKIEIDYSNDMVVEEVAEEVTEGVTEEEVVEQVVEEETSEYNLEEYVEVNYFLLKSSNLYNYGQGNGGSSGMWILNKKEKTFTIIGRYIQFSGVNKVIEISDKKIVFKDKNGKKYTAIRTEQDAKNYDKLNFKEDEYFDITEDSRSAKLEIDVSKLPWNDFYTNIEYLKKIKTLKYTCLKPLEQFELFEKTELSTSVKYNQEENIIEIDDIFYNGQMGDNANKLTYGELDFFKKPMFHPYFIFEKFLSGKIKGEETITTPAGTFICTVIEGYYDWDKKTKLWMINDKPGIYAKIIKSDKKPWGDYDHLSFILKEIIE
;
A
#
# COMPACT_ATOMS: atom_id res chain seq x y z
N MET A 1 -16.68 19.84 58.03
CA MET A 1 -16.65 18.46 57.47
C MET A 1 -17.42 18.43 56.16
N ARG A 2 -16.74 18.56 55.01
CA ARG A 2 -17.18 18.05 53.69
C ARG A 2 -15.95 18.09 52.79
N ARG A 3 -15.52 16.90 52.37
CA ARG A 3 -14.24 16.60 51.73
C ARG A 3 -14.26 17.10 50.28
N ILE A 4 -13.25 17.91 49.94
CA ILE A 4 -12.86 18.22 48.57
C ILE A 4 -12.10 17.00 48.05
N LEU A 5 -12.66 16.31 47.06
CA LEU A 5 -12.01 15.21 46.34
C LEU A 5 -11.25 15.83 45.16
N ILE A 6 -9.99 16.21 45.38
CA ILE A 6 -9.07 16.54 44.28
C ILE A 6 -8.63 15.19 43.71
N VAL A 7 -9.21 14.82 42.57
CA VAL A 7 -8.67 13.77 41.70
C VAL A 7 -7.41 14.35 41.07
N ILE A 8 -6.26 14.05 41.66
CA ILE A 8 -4.96 14.22 41.01
C ILE A 8 -4.93 13.17 39.89
N LEU A 9 -5.33 13.59 38.69
CA LEU A 9 -5.04 12.87 37.48
C LEU A 9 -3.52 12.95 37.29
N LEU A 10 -2.83 11.95 37.84
CA LEU A 10 -1.41 11.70 37.63
C LEU A 10 -1.26 11.30 36.16
N ILE A 11 -1.28 12.30 35.28
CA ILE A 11 -0.70 12.18 33.96
C ILE A 11 0.78 12.03 34.26
N THR A 12 1.23 10.77 34.39
CA THR A 12 2.60 10.39 34.08
C THR A 12 2.78 10.73 32.60
N LEU A 13 3.00 12.01 32.33
CA LEU A 13 3.84 12.43 31.23
C LEU A 13 5.16 11.75 31.54
N VAL A 14 5.29 10.52 31.03
CA VAL A 14 6.58 9.90 30.80
C VAL A 14 7.27 10.95 29.95
N THR A 15 8.12 11.75 30.59
CA THR A 15 9.09 12.59 29.91
C THR A 15 10.02 11.60 29.25
N ILE A 16 9.59 11.05 28.10
CA ILE A 16 10.41 10.25 27.22
C ILE A 16 11.57 11.18 26.91
N SER A 17 12.68 10.79 27.51
CA SER A 17 13.78 11.62 27.90
C SER A 17 14.57 12.02 26.66
N ASN A 18 15.19 13.19 26.70
CA ASN A 18 16.16 13.70 25.71
C ASN A 18 17.32 12.72 25.42
N ALA A 19 17.40 11.57 26.09
CA ALA A 19 18.42 10.54 25.85
C ALA A 19 18.18 9.75 24.55
N GLN A 20 16.95 9.58 24.07
CA GLN A 20 16.69 8.85 22.81
C GLN A 20 17.31 9.54 21.58
N THR A 21 17.70 10.81 21.66
CA THR A 21 18.01 11.63 20.49
C THR A 21 19.31 11.28 19.79
N GLU A 22 20.30 10.68 20.45
CA GLU A 22 21.63 10.54 19.83
C GLU A 22 21.65 9.43 18.76
N VAL A 23 21.00 8.30 19.04
CA VAL A 23 20.92 7.13 18.14
C VAL A 23 20.00 7.39 16.95
N VAL A 24 19.04 8.31 17.11
CA VAL A 24 18.05 8.65 16.07
C VAL A 24 18.75 9.00 14.76
N GLY A 25 18.25 8.41 13.67
CA GLY A 25 18.76 8.64 12.33
C GLY A 25 18.66 7.40 11.44
N VAL A 26 19.02 7.60 10.17
CA VAL A 26 19.13 6.53 9.18
C VAL A 26 20.56 6.04 9.16
N TRP A 27 20.72 4.73 9.28
CA TRP A 27 21.99 4.03 9.36
C TRP A 27 22.06 2.94 8.30
N LYS A 28 23.23 2.79 7.67
CA LYS A 28 23.56 1.69 6.78
C LYS A 28 24.20 0.58 7.60
N MET A 29 23.53 -0.56 7.74
CA MET A 29 24.14 -1.79 8.21
C MET A 29 25.16 -2.25 7.15
N THR A 30 26.42 -2.36 7.53
CA THR A 30 27.53 -2.70 6.60
C THR A 30 28.12 -4.08 6.85
N GLU A 31 28.11 -4.54 8.10
CA GLU A 31 28.67 -5.84 8.48
C GLU A 31 27.80 -6.46 9.57
N MET A 32 27.59 -7.77 9.50
CA MET A 32 27.02 -8.56 10.58
C MET A 32 27.91 -9.76 10.88
N THR A 33 28.01 -10.16 12.14
CA THR A 33 28.75 -11.33 12.61
C THR A 33 27.77 -12.28 13.28
N VAL A 34 27.57 -13.48 12.74
CA VAL A 34 26.68 -14.51 13.30
C VAL A 34 27.47 -15.80 13.45
N GLY A 35 27.46 -16.42 14.63
CA GLY A 35 28.24 -17.65 14.88
C GLY A 35 29.75 -17.49 14.68
N GLY A 36 30.28 -16.26 14.76
CA GLY A 36 31.68 -15.94 14.48
C GLY A 36 32.00 -15.66 13.01
N GLU A 37 31.07 -15.89 12.08
CA GLU A 37 31.25 -15.59 10.66
C GLU A 37 30.83 -14.16 10.33
N LYS A 38 31.69 -13.44 9.60
CA LYS A 38 31.42 -12.08 9.15
C LYS A 38 30.79 -12.07 7.76
N MET A 39 29.68 -11.36 7.63
CA MET A 39 28.97 -11.14 6.37
C MET A 39 28.87 -9.64 6.09
N GLN A 40 29.15 -9.24 4.86
CA GLN A 40 28.88 -7.88 4.39
C GLN A 40 27.39 -7.75 4.08
N VAL A 41 26.79 -6.65 4.53
CA VAL A 41 25.37 -6.37 4.37
C VAL A 41 25.21 -4.99 3.77
N GLU A 42 24.16 -4.80 2.97
CA GLU A 42 23.78 -3.49 2.46
C GLU A 42 22.30 -3.23 2.74
N MET A 43 22.03 -2.87 3.99
CA MET A 43 20.67 -2.61 4.47
C MET A 43 20.62 -1.27 5.18
N SER A 44 19.50 -0.56 5.07
CA SER A 44 19.26 0.68 5.80
C SER A 44 18.28 0.46 6.94
N VAL A 45 18.59 1.01 8.10
CA VAL A 45 17.77 0.97 9.31
C VAL A 45 17.58 2.40 9.82
N ASP A 46 16.34 2.84 9.98
CA ASP A 46 15.97 4.12 10.59
C ASP A 46 15.50 3.88 12.03
N PHE A 47 16.32 4.34 12.98
CA PHE A 47 15.94 4.44 14.38
C PHE A 47 15.15 5.74 14.54
N ASN A 48 13.84 5.68 14.34
CA ASN A 48 13.00 6.87 14.34
C ASN A 48 12.80 7.40 15.76
N LYS A 49 12.70 8.73 15.91
CA LYS A 49 12.47 9.43 17.18
C LYS A 49 11.23 8.97 17.98
N ASN A 50 10.26 8.35 17.33
CA ASN A 50 9.04 7.85 17.97
C ASN A 50 9.21 6.41 18.50
N GLY A 51 10.44 5.89 18.60
CA GLY A 51 10.71 4.50 19.02
C GLY A 51 10.29 3.46 17.98
N LYS A 52 10.09 3.87 16.72
CA LYS A 52 9.79 2.97 15.59
C LYS A 52 11.05 2.65 14.82
N LEU A 53 11.19 1.39 14.39
CA LEU A 53 12.29 0.93 13.56
C LEU A 53 11.79 0.76 12.14
N PHE A 54 12.46 1.40 11.17
CA PHE A 54 12.15 1.20 9.75
C PHE A 54 13.32 0.55 9.02
N ILE A 55 13.04 -0.34 8.07
CA ILE A 55 14.03 -0.91 7.16
C ILE A 55 13.60 -0.58 5.75
N SER A 56 14.47 0.06 4.97
CA SER A 56 14.16 0.46 3.58
C SER A 56 12.83 1.22 3.44
N GLY A 57 12.55 2.13 4.39
CA GLY A 57 11.35 2.98 4.40
C GLY A 57 10.07 2.33 4.94
N ARG A 58 10.15 1.08 5.43
CA ARG A 58 9.00 0.30 5.94
C ARG A 58 9.13 0.09 7.44
N GLU A 59 8.06 0.22 8.22
CA GLU A 59 8.07 -0.05 9.68
C GLU A 59 8.22 -1.55 9.96
N PHE A 60 9.30 -1.92 10.66
CA PHE A 60 9.63 -3.31 10.98
C PHE A 60 9.56 -3.63 12.47
N GLY A 61 9.38 -2.64 13.33
CA GLY A 61 9.41 -2.90 14.76
C GLY A 61 9.44 -1.64 15.61
N THR A 62 9.75 -1.84 16.88
CA THR A 62 10.00 -0.77 17.84
C THR A 62 11.43 -0.86 18.38
N TRP A 63 11.92 0.23 18.95
CA TRP A 63 13.22 0.26 19.62
C TRP A 63 13.22 1.27 20.76
N GLU A 64 14.11 1.05 21.73
CA GLU A 64 14.34 1.92 22.86
C GLU A 64 15.83 1.96 23.19
N TYR A 65 16.36 3.15 23.49
CA TYR A 65 17.74 3.33 23.95
C TYR A 65 17.79 3.55 25.46
N ASN A 66 18.53 2.69 26.15
CA ASN A 66 18.83 2.81 27.57
C ASN A 66 20.25 3.37 27.74
N LYS A 67 20.33 4.65 28.11
CA LYS A 67 21.60 5.36 28.31
C LYS A 67 22.41 4.85 29.50
N GLU A 68 21.75 4.45 30.58
CA GLU A 68 22.42 3.98 31.81
C GLU A 68 23.20 2.69 31.55
N ASN A 69 22.60 1.78 30.78
CA ASN A 69 23.21 0.49 30.45
C ASN A 69 23.96 0.52 29.11
N ASN A 70 23.89 1.64 28.38
CA ASN A 70 24.38 1.80 27.02
C ASN A 70 23.90 0.66 26.09
N THR A 71 22.58 0.42 26.09
CA THR A 71 21.94 -0.64 25.31
C THR A 71 20.82 -0.11 24.42
N ILE A 72 20.53 -0.84 23.33
CA ILE A 72 19.33 -0.67 22.52
C ILE A 72 18.50 -1.94 22.64
N ASN A 73 17.27 -1.82 23.13
CA ASN A 73 16.29 -2.89 23.07
C ASN A 73 15.46 -2.71 21.80
N ALA A 74 15.54 -3.63 20.83
CA ALA A 74 14.71 -3.58 19.63
C ALA A 74 13.79 -4.78 19.55
N ASN A 75 12.56 -4.55 19.09
CA ASN A 75 11.57 -5.60 18.80
C ASN A 75 11.28 -5.55 17.31
N ALA A 76 12.01 -6.34 16.52
CA ALA A 76 11.91 -6.37 15.07
C ALA A 76 11.14 -7.60 14.58
N LYS A 77 10.24 -7.41 13.61
CA LYS A 77 9.44 -8.49 13.00
C LYS A 77 10.26 -9.26 11.96
N MET A 78 10.26 -10.59 12.08
CA MET A 78 10.59 -11.65 11.09
C MET A 78 11.85 -11.56 10.19
N GLN A 79 12.65 -10.48 10.21
CA GLN A 79 13.76 -10.32 9.23
C GLN A 79 15.05 -9.70 9.79
N LEU A 80 15.11 -9.43 11.10
CA LEU A 80 16.29 -8.86 11.76
C LEU A 80 16.48 -9.42 13.17
N GLU A 81 16.52 -10.75 13.29
CA GLU A 81 16.71 -11.43 14.59
C GLU A 81 17.99 -10.97 15.29
N ILE A 82 19.05 -10.67 14.51
CA ILE A 82 20.35 -10.28 15.07
C ILE A 82 20.35 -9.00 15.91
N ILE A 83 19.39 -8.09 15.69
CA ILE A 83 19.21 -6.91 16.54
C ILE A 83 18.01 -7.03 17.47
N ASN A 84 17.29 -8.15 17.48
CA ASN A 84 16.10 -8.33 18.31
C ASN A 84 16.49 -8.58 19.78
N GLY A 85 15.77 -7.97 20.71
CA GLY A 85 16.10 -7.97 22.14
C GLY A 85 17.10 -6.89 22.54
N ILE A 86 17.82 -7.13 23.63
CA ILE A 86 18.74 -6.16 24.25
C ILE A 86 20.13 -6.28 23.61
N ASN A 87 20.55 -5.22 22.94
CA ASN A 87 21.86 -5.09 22.30
C ASN A 87 22.74 -4.14 23.09
N LYS A 88 23.97 -4.54 23.41
CA LYS A 88 24.98 -3.65 23.97
C LYS A 88 25.56 -2.77 22.88
N ILE A 89 25.68 -1.47 23.13
CA ILE A 89 26.40 -0.56 22.25
C ILE A 89 27.90 -0.69 22.56
N GLU A 90 28.67 -1.27 21.64
CA GLU A 90 30.13 -1.41 21.77
C GLU A 90 30.85 -0.16 21.26
N LYS A 91 30.33 0.44 20.19
CA LYS A 91 30.87 1.67 19.60
C LYS A 91 29.73 2.59 19.21
N PHE A 92 29.84 3.87 19.56
CA PHE A 92 28.88 4.87 19.13
C PHE A 92 29.56 6.22 18.91
N THR A 93 29.52 6.70 17.67
CA THR A 93 30.07 7.98 17.24
C THR A 93 29.08 8.67 16.29
N ASP A 94 29.44 9.87 15.82
CA ASP A 94 28.66 10.56 14.77
C ASP A 94 28.48 9.69 13.51
N ASN A 95 29.41 8.79 13.20
CA ASN A 95 29.42 8.03 11.95
C ASN A 95 29.29 6.52 12.12
N ASP A 96 29.58 5.98 13.31
CA ASP A 96 29.61 4.54 13.56
C ASP A 96 28.68 4.15 14.70
N LEU A 97 27.97 3.05 14.54
CA LEU A 97 27.25 2.37 15.61
C LEU A 97 27.55 0.87 15.52
N VAL A 98 27.97 0.25 16.62
CA VAL A 98 28.21 -1.20 16.71
C VAL A 98 27.34 -1.75 17.83
N LEU A 99 26.46 -2.68 17.48
CA LEU A 99 25.54 -3.35 18.38
C LEU A 99 25.99 -4.80 18.56
N VAL A 100 26.06 -5.26 19.81
CA VAL A 100 26.39 -6.65 20.15
C VAL A 100 25.21 -7.27 20.88
N ASN A 101 24.65 -8.30 20.26
CA ASN A 101 23.65 -9.17 20.83
C ASN A 101 24.34 -10.42 21.41
N PRO A 102 24.21 -10.70 22.72
CA PRO A 102 24.88 -11.85 23.34
C PRO A 102 24.55 -13.21 22.74
N THR A 103 23.36 -13.38 22.15
CA THR A 103 22.94 -14.66 21.55
C THR A 103 23.15 -14.69 20.03
N GLU A 104 22.97 -13.55 19.36
CA GLU A 104 22.93 -13.51 17.89
C GLU A 104 24.22 -13.01 17.23
N GLY A 105 25.09 -12.32 17.96
CA GLY A 105 26.38 -11.82 17.46
C GLY A 105 26.47 -10.29 17.40
N ALA A 106 27.03 -9.72 16.33
CA ALA A 106 27.32 -8.28 16.26
C ALA A 106 26.94 -7.65 14.93
N VAL A 107 26.55 -6.36 14.95
CA VAL A 107 26.17 -5.59 13.76
C VAL A 107 26.86 -4.25 13.76
N THR A 108 27.47 -3.90 12.63
CA THR A 108 28.09 -2.59 12.39
C THR A 108 27.25 -1.75 11.46
N PHE A 109 27.06 -0.49 11.85
CA PHE A 109 26.30 0.51 11.15
C PHE A 109 27.17 1.74 10.84
N LYS A 110 26.89 2.36 9.69
CA LYS A 110 27.42 3.66 9.28
C LYS A 110 26.29 4.68 9.18
N ARG A 111 26.42 5.84 9.81
CA ARG A 111 25.36 6.86 9.76
C ARG A 111 25.21 7.37 8.33
N MET A 112 23.98 7.38 7.82
CA MET A 112 23.62 7.97 6.53
C MET A 112 23.07 9.38 6.70
N SER A 113 22.19 9.59 7.68
CA SER A 113 21.60 10.90 7.92
C SER A 113 22.57 11.85 8.61
N LEU A 114 22.28 13.15 8.56
CA LEU A 114 22.92 14.14 9.43
C LEU A 114 22.72 13.76 10.91
N PRO A 115 23.68 14.10 11.79
CA PRO A 115 23.50 13.98 13.24
C PRO A 115 22.28 14.75 13.72
N VAL A 116 21.67 14.28 14.80
CA VAL A 116 20.47 14.92 15.35
C VAL A 116 20.74 16.38 15.75
N GLY A 117 19.76 17.25 15.46
CA GLY A 117 19.89 18.69 15.61
C GLY A 117 20.57 19.40 14.43
N LYS A 118 21.18 18.65 13.50
CA LYS A 118 21.69 19.19 12.23
C LYS A 118 20.70 18.91 11.11
N GLU A 119 20.29 19.98 10.42
CA GLU A 119 19.35 19.91 9.31
C GLU A 119 19.75 20.89 8.21
N TYR A 120 19.52 20.50 6.97
CA TYR A 120 19.53 21.40 5.84
C TYR A 120 18.33 22.35 5.93
N LYS A 121 18.60 23.64 5.97
CA LYS A 121 17.60 24.71 5.87
C LYS A 121 17.77 25.44 4.54
N ASN A 122 17.44 24.75 3.45
CA ASN A 122 17.60 25.27 2.10
C ASN A 122 16.38 24.92 1.22
N ASN A 123 16.36 25.46 0.00
CA ASN A 123 15.24 25.32 -0.93
C ASN A 123 15.23 24.01 -1.73
N ILE A 124 16.14 23.07 -1.45
CA ILE A 124 16.17 21.72 -2.01
C ILE A 124 15.36 20.77 -1.13
N VAL A 125 15.19 21.08 0.16
CA VAL A 125 14.38 20.26 1.06
C VAL A 125 12.92 20.26 0.61
N GLY A 126 12.38 19.07 0.39
CA GLY A 126 11.00 18.85 0.00
C GLY A 126 10.83 17.68 -0.96
N GLU A 127 9.59 17.49 -1.38
CA GLU A 127 9.22 16.49 -2.37
C GLU A 127 9.18 17.10 -3.77
N TYR A 128 9.66 16.35 -4.76
CA TYR A 128 9.80 16.79 -6.13
C TYR A 128 9.40 15.67 -7.09
N LEU A 129 8.65 16.01 -8.13
CA LEU A 129 8.42 15.16 -9.28
C LEU A 129 9.51 15.40 -10.32
N ILE A 130 10.20 14.35 -10.78
CA ILE A 130 11.06 14.49 -11.95
C ILE A 130 10.19 14.64 -13.20
N SER A 131 10.29 15.77 -13.89
CA SER A 131 9.41 16.08 -15.03
C SER A 131 10.09 15.90 -16.37
N LYS A 132 11.41 16.13 -16.43
CA LYS A 132 12.17 16.17 -17.67
C LYS A 132 13.63 15.81 -17.40
N ILE A 133 14.24 15.09 -18.34
CA ILE A 133 15.67 14.83 -18.42
C ILE A 133 16.15 15.27 -19.81
N ILE A 134 17.32 15.89 -19.89
CA ILE A 134 18.03 16.11 -21.14
C ILE A 134 19.39 15.43 -21.02
N ILE A 135 19.72 14.51 -21.92
CA ILE A 135 21.03 13.84 -22.01
C ILE A 135 21.49 13.92 -23.46
N ASP A 136 22.67 14.48 -23.71
CA ASP A 136 23.26 14.60 -25.06
C ASP A 136 22.26 15.20 -26.07
N SER A 137 21.61 16.29 -25.67
CA SER A 137 20.54 17.00 -26.41
C SER A 137 19.24 16.23 -26.63
N LYS A 138 19.15 14.96 -26.23
CA LYS A 138 17.89 14.20 -26.24
C LYS A 138 17.07 14.53 -25.01
N THR A 139 15.82 14.93 -25.23
CA THR A 139 14.87 15.22 -24.16
C THR A 139 13.97 14.02 -23.90
N GLU A 140 13.88 13.61 -22.64
CA GLU A 140 12.92 12.61 -22.17
C GLU A 140 11.99 13.21 -21.10
N MET A 141 10.69 13.02 -21.26
CA MET A 141 9.67 13.41 -20.29
C MET A 141 9.33 12.19 -19.43
N LEU A 142 9.72 12.22 -18.15
CA LEU A 142 9.57 11.08 -17.25
C LEU A 142 8.25 11.13 -16.48
N GLY A 143 8.09 12.09 -15.56
CA GLY A 143 6.84 12.28 -14.81
C GLY A 143 6.43 11.11 -13.91
N ASP A 144 7.28 10.11 -13.68
CA ASP A 144 6.91 8.84 -13.05
C ASP A 144 7.60 8.59 -11.70
N ALA A 145 8.51 9.47 -11.27
CA ALA A 145 9.23 9.34 -10.00
C ALA A 145 9.14 10.59 -9.11
N ILE A 146 8.82 10.35 -7.84
CA ILE A 146 8.85 11.38 -6.78
C ILE A 146 10.12 11.19 -5.96
N PHE A 147 10.89 12.25 -5.82
CA PHE A 147 12.08 12.34 -4.99
C PHE A 147 11.80 13.20 -3.76
N ASP A 148 12.15 12.72 -2.58
CA ASP A 148 11.92 13.39 -1.30
C ASP A 148 13.27 13.67 -0.63
N PHE A 149 13.74 14.91 -0.78
CA PHE A 149 14.97 15.40 -0.19
C PHE A 149 14.70 15.86 1.24
N LYS A 150 14.95 14.97 2.21
CA LYS A 150 14.75 15.25 3.63
C LYS A 150 15.80 16.22 4.17
N SER A 151 15.39 17.06 5.12
CA SER A 151 16.28 18.02 5.79
C SER A 151 17.45 17.35 6.52
N ASN A 152 17.31 16.08 6.92
CA ASN A 152 18.39 15.30 7.52
C ASN A 152 19.40 14.75 6.49
N GLY A 153 19.35 15.17 5.23
CA GLY A 153 20.29 14.74 4.19
C GLY A 153 20.02 13.36 3.59
N ILE A 154 18.84 12.79 3.82
CA ILE A 154 18.39 11.58 3.15
C ILE A 154 17.57 11.93 1.91
N VAL A 155 17.71 11.14 0.85
CA VAL A 155 16.83 11.21 -0.33
C VAL A 155 16.09 9.88 -0.50
N TYR A 156 14.77 9.96 -0.67
CA TYR A 156 13.93 8.82 -1.04
C TYR A 156 13.45 8.98 -2.49
N SER A 157 13.23 7.86 -3.18
CA SER A 157 12.46 7.81 -4.43
C SER A 157 11.30 6.83 -4.26
N GLN A 158 10.07 7.27 -4.51
CA GLN A 158 8.86 6.45 -4.35
C GLN A 158 8.79 5.71 -2.99
N SER A 159 9.15 6.39 -1.89
CA SER A 159 9.24 5.84 -0.52
C SER A 159 10.36 4.82 -0.28
N MET A 160 11.18 4.51 -1.28
CA MET A 160 12.39 3.71 -1.12
C MET A 160 13.56 4.63 -0.78
N LEU A 161 14.37 4.24 0.21
CA LEU A 161 15.61 4.95 0.49
C LEU A 161 16.51 4.85 -0.73
N LEU A 162 16.79 6.00 -1.35
CA LEU A 162 17.67 6.08 -2.51
C LEU A 162 19.12 6.29 -2.07
N GLY A 163 19.34 7.15 -1.08
CA GLY A 163 20.69 7.46 -0.61
C GLY A 163 20.75 8.68 0.30
N ILE A 164 21.91 9.33 0.29
CA ILE A 164 22.18 10.58 1.00
C ILE A 164 22.40 11.72 0.02
N TRP A 165 22.16 12.95 0.45
CA TRP A 165 22.46 14.14 -0.32
C TRP A 165 23.10 15.23 0.56
N LYS A 166 23.90 16.07 -0.08
CA LYS A 166 24.53 17.25 0.54
C LYS A 166 24.47 18.41 -0.41
N TYR A 167 24.22 19.61 0.10
CA TYR A 167 24.23 20.82 -0.73
C TYR A 167 25.26 21.82 -0.23
N ASP A 168 26.24 22.11 -1.09
CA ASP A 168 27.20 23.18 -0.87
C ASP A 168 26.67 24.48 -1.49
N LYS A 169 26.21 25.39 -0.62
CA LYS A 169 25.67 26.69 -1.03
C LYS A 169 26.72 27.61 -1.66
N LYS A 170 28.02 27.47 -1.32
CA LYS A 170 29.09 28.35 -1.80
C LYS A 170 29.36 28.10 -3.28
N VAL A 171 29.48 26.82 -3.65
CA VAL A 171 29.73 26.41 -5.05
C VAL A 171 28.45 26.05 -5.80
N LYS A 172 27.29 26.08 -5.13
CA LYS A 172 25.97 25.68 -5.65
C LYS A 172 26.00 24.26 -6.20
N GLU A 173 26.58 23.32 -5.45
CA GLU A 173 26.65 21.91 -5.84
C GLU A 173 25.76 21.05 -4.95
N LEU A 174 24.96 20.17 -5.57
CA LEU A 174 24.23 19.09 -4.93
C LEU A 174 25.02 17.79 -5.13
N ILE A 175 25.43 17.16 -4.04
CA ILE A 175 26.14 15.88 -4.05
C ILE A 175 25.14 14.82 -3.63
N ILE A 176 24.93 13.81 -4.47
CA ILE A 176 24.05 12.67 -4.19
C ILE A 176 24.90 11.41 -4.13
N ASP A 177 24.70 10.61 -3.09
CA ASP A 177 25.31 9.29 -2.93
C ASP A 177 24.19 8.27 -2.67
N ALA A 178 23.83 7.60 -3.76
CA ALA A 178 22.73 6.69 -4.01
C ALA A 178 23.28 5.42 -4.71
N PRO A 179 23.97 4.52 -4.00
CA PRO A 179 24.77 3.43 -4.57
C PRO A 179 23.97 2.44 -5.45
N LYS A 180 22.63 2.49 -5.42
CA LYS A 180 21.77 1.62 -6.24
C LYS A 180 21.46 2.19 -7.62
N ILE A 181 21.79 3.46 -7.89
CA ILE A 181 21.51 4.14 -9.17
C ILE A 181 22.73 4.99 -9.55
N ASP A 182 23.70 4.37 -10.23
CA ASP A 182 24.98 4.99 -10.58
C ASP A 182 24.84 6.26 -11.43
N GLU A 183 23.82 6.29 -12.29
CA GLU A 183 23.50 7.45 -13.12
C GLU A 183 23.17 8.67 -12.25
N PHE A 184 22.49 8.43 -11.12
CA PHE A 184 22.06 9.46 -10.18
C PHE A 184 23.16 9.88 -9.20
N ASN A 185 24.24 9.10 -9.06
CA ASN A 185 25.35 9.38 -8.14
C ASN A 185 26.24 10.56 -8.54
N GLY A 186 26.81 11.26 -7.56
CA GLY A 186 27.88 12.24 -7.77
C GLY A 186 27.44 13.69 -7.59
N LYS A 187 28.22 14.60 -8.17
CA LYS A 187 28.06 16.05 -8.01
C LYS A 187 27.28 16.66 -9.16
N TYR A 188 26.30 17.49 -8.81
CA TYR A 188 25.50 18.25 -9.74
C TYR A 188 25.63 19.73 -9.45
N LYS A 189 25.74 20.54 -10.49
CA LYS A 189 25.58 21.98 -10.40
C LYS A 189 24.09 22.31 -10.25
N VAL A 190 23.72 23.14 -9.28
CA VAL A 190 22.35 23.60 -9.06
C VAL A 190 22.12 24.90 -9.82
N GLU A 191 21.30 24.85 -10.86
CA GLU A 191 21.00 26.00 -11.71
C GLU A 191 19.81 26.81 -11.18
N LYS A 192 18.77 26.12 -10.69
CA LYS A 192 17.55 26.72 -10.12
C LYS A 192 17.09 25.91 -8.92
N GLN A 193 16.57 26.59 -7.89
CA GLN A 193 16.03 25.95 -6.68
C GLN A 193 14.89 26.81 -6.12
N ARG A 194 13.78 26.16 -5.73
CA ARG A 194 12.62 26.63 -4.92
C ARG A 194 11.41 25.80 -5.33
N ASN A 195 10.72 26.24 -6.37
CA ASN A 195 9.53 25.58 -6.92
C ASN A 195 9.88 24.64 -8.08
N VAL A 196 11.01 24.92 -8.73
CA VAL A 196 11.66 24.02 -9.67
C VAL A 196 13.09 23.83 -9.19
N LEU A 197 13.56 22.58 -9.17
CA LEU A 197 14.94 22.23 -8.97
C LEU A 197 15.52 21.77 -10.33
N ILE A 198 16.56 22.47 -10.79
CA ILE A 198 17.26 22.13 -12.03
C ILE A 198 18.71 21.84 -11.67
N ILE A 199 19.16 20.63 -11.98
CA ILE A 199 20.51 20.17 -11.65
C ILE A 199 21.21 19.60 -12.88
N THR A 200 22.50 19.88 -13.04
CA THR A 200 23.31 19.47 -14.20
C THR A 200 24.57 18.71 -13.79
N LYS A 201 24.88 17.63 -14.52
CA LYS A 201 26.09 16.82 -14.36
C LYS A 201 26.52 16.33 -15.73
N LYS A 202 27.74 16.70 -16.16
CA LYS A 202 28.24 16.42 -17.52
C LYS A 202 27.22 16.92 -18.57
N SER A 203 26.79 16.08 -19.50
CA SER A 203 25.77 16.36 -20.51
C SER A 203 24.33 16.14 -20.04
N ALA A 204 24.12 15.69 -18.79
CA ALA A 204 22.80 15.45 -18.24
C ALA A 204 22.25 16.68 -17.50
N LYS A 205 20.99 17.01 -17.76
CA LYS A 205 20.21 18.07 -17.09
C LYS A 205 18.87 17.52 -16.62
N LEU A 206 18.63 17.59 -15.32
CA LEU A 206 17.45 17.03 -14.67
C LEU A 206 16.56 18.15 -14.17
N PHE A 207 15.25 18.00 -14.38
CA PHE A 207 14.24 18.97 -13.99
C PHE A 207 13.25 18.34 -13.02
N PHE A 208 13.06 19.04 -11.91
CA PHE A 208 12.25 18.61 -10.78
C PHE A 208 11.22 19.67 -10.43
N ASN A 209 9.94 19.32 -10.39
CA ASN A 209 8.87 20.21 -9.96
C ASN A 209 8.52 19.93 -8.50
N ARG A 210 8.56 20.95 -7.66
CA ARG A 210 8.23 20.80 -6.24
C ARG A 210 6.76 20.42 -6.07
N ILE A 211 6.50 19.50 -5.15
CA ILE A 211 5.19 18.99 -4.79
C ILE A 211 4.70 19.74 -3.54
N ASP A 212 3.45 20.19 -3.56
CA ASP A 212 2.76 20.83 -2.43
C ASP A 212 1.53 20.00 -2.04
N ARG A 213 1.70 18.99 -1.18
CA ARG A 213 0.63 18.02 -0.85
C ARG A 213 -0.68 18.66 -0.38
N ASP A 214 -0.63 19.79 0.30
CA ASP A 214 -1.83 20.44 0.83
C ASP A 214 -2.62 21.14 -0.28
N LYS A 215 -1.92 21.94 -1.11
CA LYS A 215 -2.52 22.56 -2.30
C LYS A 215 -3.16 21.48 -3.17
N ILE A 216 -2.43 20.40 -3.36
CA ILE A 216 -2.84 19.23 -4.10
C ILE A 216 -4.13 18.67 -3.52
N THR A 217 -4.12 18.18 -2.29
CA THR A 217 -5.32 17.57 -1.68
C THR A 217 -6.55 18.47 -1.79
N LYS A 218 -6.39 19.79 -1.64
CA LYS A 218 -7.46 20.78 -1.83
C LYS A 218 -7.96 20.84 -3.27
N GLU A 219 -7.07 20.95 -4.25
CA GLU A 219 -7.40 20.99 -5.68
C GLU A 219 -8.03 19.67 -6.16
N ASN A 220 -7.55 18.54 -5.63
CA ASN A 220 -8.10 17.23 -5.93
C ASN A 220 -9.58 17.17 -5.55
N LYS A 221 -9.89 17.61 -4.33
CA LYS A 221 -11.27 17.66 -3.82
C LYS A 221 -12.14 18.59 -4.68
N ALA A 222 -11.58 19.72 -5.11
CA ALA A 222 -12.31 20.73 -5.88
C ALA A 222 -12.60 20.33 -7.34
N SER A 223 -11.86 19.41 -7.94
CA SER A 223 -12.04 19.08 -9.36
C SER A 223 -13.22 18.16 -9.66
N GLY A 224 -13.72 17.44 -8.65
CA GLY A 224 -14.72 16.38 -8.82
C GLY A 224 -14.19 15.06 -9.44
N LEU A 225 -12.88 14.95 -9.70
CA LEU A 225 -12.25 13.80 -10.36
C LEU A 225 -11.72 12.74 -9.39
N ILE A 226 -11.82 12.97 -8.07
CA ILE A 226 -11.51 11.94 -7.07
C ILE A 226 -12.46 10.76 -7.28
N GLY A 227 -11.89 9.60 -7.55
CA GLY A 227 -12.70 8.43 -7.84
C GLY A 227 -11.95 7.18 -8.19
N LEU A 228 -12.71 6.10 -8.25
CA LEU A 228 -12.32 4.89 -8.95
C LEU A 228 -12.60 5.05 -10.45
N TRP A 229 -11.59 4.71 -11.24
CA TRP A 229 -11.61 4.86 -12.69
C TRP A 229 -11.15 3.55 -13.32
N LYS A 230 -11.98 2.98 -14.19
CA LYS A 230 -11.66 1.81 -15.00
C LYS A 230 -11.04 2.30 -16.32
N ILE A 231 -9.80 1.93 -16.59
CA ILE A 231 -9.16 2.22 -17.87
C ILE A 231 -9.53 1.11 -18.85
N GLU A 232 -10.16 1.48 -19.96
CA GLU A 232 -10.38 0.61 -21.11
C GLU A 232 -9.15 0.70 -22.03
N ILE A 233 -8.50 -0.44 -22.22
CA ILE A 233 -7.42 -0.60 -23.19
C ILE A 233 -8.04 -1.19 -24.45
N ASP A 234 -7.98 -0.43 -25.54
CA ASP A 234 -8.32 -0.95 -26.85
C ASP A 234 -7.11 -1.72 -27.41
N TYR A 235 -7.18 -3.05 -27.36
CA TYR A 235 -6.13 -3.92 -27.89
C TYR A 235 -6.22 -4.11 -29.40
N SER A 236 -7.27 -3.61 -30.08
CA SER A 236 -7.45 -3.88 -31.52
C SER A 236 -6.39 -3.21 -32.40
N ASN A 237 -5.69 -2.18 -31.89
CA ASN A 237 -4.67 -1.44 -32.64
C ASN A 237 -3.22 -1.92 -32.39
N ASP A 238 -2.97 -2.79 -31.40
CA ASP A 238 -1.61 -3.30 -31.12
C ASP A 238 -1.22 -4.50 -32.01
N MET A 239 -2.13 -4.99 -32.87
CA MET A 239 -1.89 -6.11 -33.79
C MET A 239 -1.60 -5.69 -35.24
N VAL A 240 -1.26 -4.42 -35.49
CA VAL A 240 -0.55 -4.10 -36.73
C VAL A 240 0.91 -4.51 -36.51
N VAL A 241 1.17 -5.81 -36.65
CA VAL A 241 2.50 -6.28 -37.01
C VAL A 241 2.81 -5.56 -38.30
N GLU A 242 3.84 -4.72 -38.31
CA GLU A 242 4.51 -4.35 -39.55
C GLU A 242 4.96 -5.69 -40.16
N GLU A 243 4.12 -6.26 -41.03
CA GLU A 243 4.60 -7.04 -42.15
C GLU A 243 5.49 -6.08 -42.92
N VAL A 244 6.77 -6.06 -42.55
CA VAL A 244 7.83 -5.60 -43.42
C VAL A 244 7.75 -6.54 -44.61
N ALA A 245 6.99 -6.14 -45.62
CA ALA A 245 7.11 -6.70 -46.93
C ALA A 245 8.56 -6.48 -47.35
N GLU A 246 9.37 -7.54 -47.30
CA GLU A 246 10.59 -7.63 -48.09
C GLU A 246 10.18 -7.59 -49.57
N GLU A 247 9.82 -6.41 -50.07
CA GLU A 247 9.96 -6.13 -51.49
C GLU A 247 11.44 -5.91 -51.76
N VAL A 248 12.06 -6.96 -52.28
CA VAL A 248 13.32 -6.90 -53.01
C VAL A 248 13.13 -5.96 -54.19
N THR A 249 13.47 -4.68 -54.03
CA THR A 249 13.77 -3.80 -55.16
C THR A 249 15.28 -3.76 -55.36
N GLU A 250 15.77 -4.64 -56.24
CA GLU A 250 17.04 -4.42 -56.91
C GLU A 250 16.93 -3.15 -57.77
N GLY A 251 17.88 -2.22 -57.57
CA GLY A 251 18.25 -1.24 -58.59
C GLY A 251 17.61 0.14 -58.46
N VAL A 252 18.04 0.93 -57.48
CA VAL A 252 18.09 2.40 -57.62
C VAL A 252 19.44 2.88 -57.09
N THR A 253 20.15 3.60 -57.94
CA THR A 253 21.50 4.13 -57.77
C THR A 253 21.52 5.36 -56.85
N GLU A 254 22.60 5.50 -56.08
CA GLU A 254 22.93 6.64 -55.24
C GLU A 254 23.10 7.92 -56.09
N GLU A 255 22.07 8.76 -56.16
CA GLU A 255 22.20 10.21 -56.30
C GLU A 255 20.81 10.85 -56.13
N GLU A 256 20.74 11.91 -55.31
CA GLU A 256 19.55 12.74 -55.00
C GLU A 256 18.45 12.11 -54.12
N VAL A 257 18.66 12.13 -52.79
CA VAL A 257 17.55 12.38 -51.85
C VAL A 257 17.82 13.68 -51.11
N VAL A 258 16.98 14.62 -51.48
CA VAL A 258 16.90 16.01 -51.08
C VAL A 258 16.79 16.17 -49.57
N GLU A 259 17.66 17.06 -49.09
CA GLU A 259 17.61 17.84 -47.86
C GLU A 259 16.18 18.33 -47.56
N GLN A 260 15.41 17.56 -46.78
CA GLN A 260 14.31 18.08 -45.98
C GLN A 260 14.74 18.07 -44.52
N VAL A 261 15.45 19.14 -44.16
CA VAL A 261 15.59 19.58 -42.78
C VAL A 261 14.18 19.91 -42.29
N VAL A 262 13.61 19.02 -41.50
CA VAL A 262 12.50 19.34 -40.61
C VAL A 262 13.05 20.35 -39.61
N GLU A 263 12.73 21.63 -39.80
CA GLU A 263 12.79 22.62 -38.73
C GLU A 263 11.83 22.14 -37.63
N GLU A 264 12.33 21.32 -36.70
CA GLU A 264 11.73 21.24 -35.38
C GLU A 264 11.93 22.62 -34.75
N GLU A 265 10.89 23.45 -34.82
CA GLU A 265 10.71 24.59 -33.95
C GLU A 265 10.91 24.12 -32.51
N THR A 266 12.14 24.32 -32.02
CA THR A 266 12.46 24.30 -30.61
C THR A 266 11.80 25.53 -30.00
N SER A 267 10.47 25.48 -29.84
CA SER A 267 9.78 26.41 -28.97
C SER A 267 10.40 26.23 -27.60
N GLU A 268 11.26 27.15 -27.19
CA GLU A 268 11.73 27.27 -25.83
C GLU A 268 10.47 27.37 -24.97
N TYR A 269 10.08 26.24 -24.37
CA TYR A 269 9.04 26.22 -23.35
C TYR A 269 9.50 27.18 -22.27
N ASN A 270 8.84 28.34 -22.21
CA ASN A 270 9.19 29.39 -21.28
C ASN A 270 8.76 28.96 -19.87
N LEU A 271 9.66 28.26 -19.18
CA LEU A 271 9.50 27.61 -17.88
C LEU A 271 9.32 28.59 -16.70
N GLU A 272 9.08 29.87 -16.97
CA GLU A 272 8.87 30.92 -15.96
C GLU A 272 7.39 31.12 -15.60
N GLU A 273 6.45 30.66 -16.44
CA GLU A 273 5.04 30.68 -16.08
C GLU A 273 4.65 29.44 -15.28
N TYR A 274 4.43 29.67 -13.98
CA TYR A 274 3.91 28.68 -13.05
C TYR A 274 2.71 27.92 -13.60
N VAL A 275 2.89 26.61 -13.67
CA VAL A 275 1.84 25.66 -13.95
C VAL A 275 1.06 25.40 -12.66
N GLU A 276 -0.27 25.55 -12.70
CA GLU A 276 -1.15 24.98 -11.68
C GLU A 276 -1.19 23.46 -11.85
N VAL A 277 -0.32 22.81 -11.10
CA VAL A 277 -0.22 21.35 -11.02
C VAL A 277 -1.29 20.85 -10.04
N ASN A 278 -2.42 20.33 -10.53
CA ASN A 278 -3.47 19.71 -9.71
C ASN A 278 -3.21 18.20 -9.66
N TYR A 279 -3.39 17.49 -8.53
CA TYR A 279 -3.10 16.05 -8.49
C TYR A 279 -4.39 15.26 -8.29
N PHE A 280 -4.28 13.94 -8.28
CA PHE A 280 -5.38 12.99 -8.07
C PHE A 280 -4.78 11.61 -7.77
N LEU A 281 -5.58 10.65 -7.28
CA LEU A 281 -5.18 9.24 -7.21
C LEU A 281 -6.05 8.44 -8.18
N LEU A 282 -5.46 7.49 -8.89
CA LEU A 282 -6.15 6.52 -9.72
C LEU A 282 -5.88 5.14 -9.15
N LYS A 283 -6.95 4.43 -8.77
CA LYS A 283 -6.90 2.97 -8.59
C LYS A 283 -7.64 2.38 -9.79
N SER A 284 -6.91 1.67 -10.63
CA SER A 284 -7.50 0.88 -11.72
C SER A 284 -7.83 -0.50 -11.17
N SER A 285 -9.09 -0.90 -11.27
CA SER A 285 -9.56 -2.20 -10.77
C SER A 285 -9.28 -3.36 -11.72
N ASN A 286 -8.79 -3.13 -12.95
CA ASN A 286 -8.68 -4.18 -13.96
C ASN A 286 -7.59 -3.91 -15.00
N LEU A 287 -6.32 -4.03 -14.62
CA LEU A 287 -5.24 -4.12 -15.60
C LEU A 287 -4.58 -5.48 -15.46
N TYR A 288 -5.05 -6.39 -16.30
CA TYR A 288 -4.54 -7.74 -16.50
C TYR A 288 -3.01 -7.71 -16.65
N ASN A 289 -2.31 -8.38 -15.74
CA ASN A 289 -0.97 -8.86 -15.99
C ASN A 289 -1.08 -10.29 -16.53
N TYR A 290 -0.31 -10.59 -17.56
CA TYR A 290 -0.11 -11.94 -18.07
C TYR A 290 0.14 -12.93 -16.91
N GLY A 291 -0.88 -13.73 -16.55
CA GLY A 291 -0.72 -15.00 -15.83
C GLY A 291 -0.78 -15.03 -14.30
N GLN A 292 -0.90 -13.92 -13.55
CA GLN A 292 -0.95 -13.97 -12.07
C GLN A 292 -1.80 -12.83 -11.46
N GLY A 293 -3.08 -13.10 -11.17
CA GLY A 293 -3.93 -12.35 -10.22
C GLY A 293 -4.52 -11.00 -10.68
N ASN A 294 -5.77 -10.73 -10.28
CA ASN A 294 -6.44 -9.41 -10.35
C ASN A 294 -5.81 -8.41 -9.36
N GLY A 295 -4.53 -8.10 -9.54
CA GLY A 295 -3.83 -7.10 -8.75
C GLY A 295 -4.10 -5.71 -9.32
N GLY A 296 -5.14 -5.02 -8.84
CA GLY A 296 -5.30 -3.59 -9.11
C GLY A 296 -4.06 -2.83 -8.62
N SER A 297 -3.46 -1.98 -9.45
CA SER A 297 -2.41 -1.08 -8.96
C SER A 297 -2.99 0.29 -8.61
N SER A 298 -2.46 0.84 -7.51
CA SER A 298 -2.69 2.22 -7.11
C SER A 298 -1.56 3.09 -7.65
N GLY A 299 -1.92 4.20 -8.29
CA GLY A 299 -1.00 5.23 -8.71
C GLY A 299 -1.52 6.63 -8.37
N MET A 300 -0.62 7.58 -8.26
CA MET A 300 -0.96 9.00 -8.23
C MET A 300 -1.07 9.50 -9.68
N TRP A 301 -1.81 10.56 -9.91
CA TRP A 301 -1.76 11.28 -11.17
C TRP A 301 -1.84 12.78 -10.94
N ILE A 302 -1.51 13.54 -11.98
CA ILE A 302 -1.36 14.99 -11.94
C ILE A 302 -2.02 15.58 -13.16
N LEU A 303 -3.13 16.29 -12.97
CA LEU A 303 -3.77 17.08 -14.01
C LEU A 303 -3.18 18.49 -14.03
N ASN A 304 -2.61 18.83 -15.17
CA ASN A 304 -2.35 20.20 -15.52
C ASN A 304 -3.45 20.68 -16.46
N LYS A 305 -4.39 21.47 -15.94
CA LYS A 305 -5.51 22.00 -16.74
C LYS A 305 -5.03 22.96 -17.83
N LYS A 306 -3.97 23.74 -17.57
CA LYS A 306 -3.42 24.74 -18.50
C LYS A 306 -2.80 24.07 -19.73
N GLU A 307 -1.93 23.09 -19.50
CA GLU A 307 -1.26 22.36 -20.60
C GLU A 307 -2.10 21.21 -21.15
N LYS A 308 -3.24 20.91 -20.53
CA LYS A 308 -4.06 19.71 -20.82
C LYS A 308 -3.21 18.44 -20.75
N THR A 309 -2.40 18.30 -19.69
CA THR A 309 -1.59 17.11 -19.45
C THR A 309 -2.03 16.36 -18.19
N PHE A 310 -1.77 15.06 -18.18
CA PHE A 310 -2.18 14.07 -17.18
C PHE A 310 -0.97 13.18 -16.87
N THR A 311 -0.23 13.50 -15.82
CA THR A 311 0.94 12.71 -15.44
C THR A 311 0.52 11.54 -14.56
N ILE A 312 0.89 10.31 -14.85
CA ILE A 312 0.56 9.14 -14.01
C ILE A 312 1.84 8.62 -13.34
N ILE A 313 1.81 8.51 -12.02
CA ILE A 313 2.89 8.01 -11.16
C ILE A 313 2.40 6.71 -10.54
N GLY A 314 2.86 5.57 -11.05
CA GLY A 314 2.42 4.28 -10.56
C GLY A 314 3.28 3.15 -11.09
N ARG A 315 3.02 1.93 -10.62
CA ARG A 315 3.79 0.75 -11.02
C ARG A 315 3.54 0.30 -12.47
N TYR A 316 2.46 0.77 -13.11
CA TYR A 316 2.19 0.41 -14.51
C TYR A 316 2.92 1.33 -15.47
N ILE A 317 3.90 0.74 -16.17
CA ILE A 317 4.80 1.43 -17.09
C ILE A 317 4.06 1.91 -18.35
N GLN A 318 2.97 1.25 -18.75
CA GLN A 318 2.35 1.47 -20.06
C GLN A 318 1.79 2.89 -20.27
N PHE A 319 1.32 3.53 -19.21
CA PHE A 319 0.80 4.89 -19.27
C PHE A 319 1.40 5.79 -18.16
N SER A 320 2.44 5.32 -17.47
CA SER A 320 3.18 6.16 -16.52
C SER A 320 3.82 7.34 -17.24
N GLY A 321 4.00 8.44 -16.51
CA GLY A 321 4.54 9.68 -17.04
C GLY A 321 3.49 10.60 -17.61
N VAL A 322 3.93 11.59 -18.40
CA VAL A 322 3.09 12.69 -18.89
C VAL A 322 2.24 12.23 -20.07
N ASN A 323 0.91 12.29 -19.92
CA ASN A 323 -0.06 11.98 -20.97
C ASN A 323 -0.76 13.27 -21.44
N LYS A 324 -1.23 13.30 -22.69
CA LYS A 324 -2.02 14.42 -23.23
C LYS A 324 -3.50 14.17 -23.01
N VAL A 325 -4.19 15.07 -22.32
CA VAL A 325 -5.65 15.02 -22.12
C VAL A 325 -6.35 15.44 -23.41
N ILE A 326 -7.27 14.59 -23.87
CA ILE A 326 -8.17 14.87 -24.99
C ILE A 326 -9.52 15.35 -24.46
N GLU A 327 -10.08 14.66 -23.48
CA GLU A 327 -11.41 14.89 -22.93
C GLU A 327 -11.38 14.66 -21.42
N ILE A 328 -12.09 15.48 -20.66
CA ILE A 328 -12.26 15.29 -19.22
C ILE A 328 -13.66 15.73 -18.77
N SER A 329 -14.30 14.87 -17.99
CA SER A 329 -15.62 15.07 -17.38
C SER A 329 -15.68 14.37 -16.03
N ASP A 330 -16.81 14.55 -15.33
CA ASP A 330 -17.10 13.84 -14.08
C ASP A 330 -17.24 12.32 -14.25
N LYS A 331 -17.45 11.82 -15.47
CA LYS A 331 -17.67 10.39 -15.77
C LYS A 331 -16.59 9.75 -16.63
N LYS A 332 -15.79 10.55 -17.34
CA LYS A 332 -14.87 10.05 -18.37
C LYS A 332 -13.64 10.92 -18.51
N ILE A 333 -12.48 10.29 -18.64
CA ILE A 333 -11.20 10.92 -19.00
C ILE A 333 -10.68 10.21 -20.24
N VAL A 334 -10.28 10.96 -21.26
CA VAL A 334 -9.63 10.42 -22.46
C VAL A 334 -8.27 11.07 -22.58
N PHE A 335 -7.22 10.26 -22.73
CA PHE A 335 -5.85 10.75 -22.84
C PHE A 335 -5.03 9.95 -23.85
N LYS A 336 -3.90 10.50 -24.27
CA LYS A 336 -2.88 9.82 -25.08
C LYS A 336 -1.58 9.70 -24.31
N ASP A 337 -0.95 8.54 -24.37
CA ASP A 337 0.41 8.37 -23.86
C ASP A 337 1.45 9.07 -24.75
N LYS A 338 2.73 8.92 -24.36
CA LYS A 338 3.87 9.45 -25.10
C LYS A 338 4.03 8.86 -26.50
N ASN A 339 3.44 7.70 -26.78
CA ASN A 339 3.44 7.04 -28.09
C ASN A 339 2.20 7.41 -28.93
N GLY A 340 1.34 8.28 -28.42
CA GLY A 340 0.10 8.69 -29.07
C GLY A 340 -1.06 7.69 -28.92
N LYS A 341 -0.87 6.59 -28.19
CA LYS A 341 -1.89 5.58 -27.92
C LYS A 341 -2.95 6.17 -27.02
N LYS A 342 -4.21 5.99 -27.42
CA LYS A 342 -5.38 6.57 -26.76
C LYS A 342 -5.92 5.63 -25.68
N TYR A 343 -6.23 6.19 -24.52
CA TYR A 343 -6.84 5.51 -23.40
C TYR A 343 -8.12 6.22 -22.99
N THR A 344 -9.11 5.44 -22.54
CA THR A 344 -10.34 5.96 -21.95
C THR A 344 -10.47 5.44 -20.53
N ALA A 345 -10.52 6.33 -19.55
CA ALA A 345 -10.85 6.01 -18.18
C ALA A 345 -12.31 6.38 -17.90
N ILE A 346 -13.11 5.42 -17.47
CA ILE A 346 -14.52 5.61 -17.12
C ILE A 346 -14.65 5.55 -15.60
N ARG A 347 -15.35 6.52 -15.01
CA ARG A 347 -15.60 6.54 -13.58
C ARG A 347 -16.52 5.38 -13.23
N THR A 348 -16.13 4.57 -12.25
CA THR A 348 -17.02 3.53 -11.73
C THR A 348 -18.06 4.18 -10.81
N GLU A 349 -19.28 3.62 -10.77
CA GLU A 349 -20.30 4.06 -9.82
C GLU A 349 -19.78 3.99 -8.38
N GLN A 350 -20.09 5.03 -7.60
CA GLN A 350 -19.63 5.18 -6.22
C GLN A 350 -20.84 5.18 -5.30
N ASP A 351 -21.03 4.11 -4.54
CA ASP A 351 -21.98 4.10 -3.45
C ASP A 351 -21.33 4.77 -2.23
N ALA A 352 -21.48 6.09 -2.13
CA ALA A 352 -21.12 6.85 -0.94
C ALA A 352 -22.11 6.56 0.20
N LYS A 353 -22.00 5.38 0.82
CA LYS A 353 -22.75 5.05 2.04
C LYS A 353 -21.81 4.75 3.19
N ASN A 354 -22.24 5.17 4.39
CA ASN A 354 -21.63 4.82 5.66
C ASN A 354 -21.32 3.32 5.69
N TYR A 355 -20.04 2.97 5.77
CA TYR A 355 -19.65 1.61 6.11
C TYR A 355 -19.61 1.46 7.61
N ASP A 356 -20.10 0.32 8.06
CA ASP A 356 -20.02 -0.06 9.46
C ASP A 356 -18.58 -0.41 9.80
N LYS A 357 -17.89 0.48 10.50
CA LYS A 357 -16.59 0.19 11.11
C LYS A 357 -16.78 -0.71 12.33
N LEU A 358 -15.91 -1.70 12.47
CA LEU A 358 -15.87 -2.57 13.66
C LEU A 358 -15.19 -1.83 14.82
N ASN A 359 -16.01 -1.23 15.68
CA ASN A 359 -15.56 -0.33 16.74
C ASN A 359 -15.40 -0.99 18.12
N PHE A 360 -15.62 -2.31 18.24
CA PHE A 360 -15.41 -3.00 19.52
C PHE A 360 -13.92 -3.05 19.90
N LYS A 361 -13.64 -2.96 21.20
CA LYS A 361 -12.28 -2.86 21.73
C LYS A 361 -11.67 -4.21 22.04
N GLU A 362 -10.34 -4.27 22.09
CA GLU A 362 -9.59 -5.50 22.30
C GLU A 362 -9.74 -6.07 23.72
N ASP A 363 -9.78 -5.20 24.73
CA ASP A 363 -9.97 -5.52 26.16
C ASP A 363 -11.35 -6.13 26.48
N GLU A 364 -12.32 -5.97 25.58
CA GLU A 364 -13.61 -6.68 25.67
C GLU A 364 -13.48 -8.17 25.34
N TYR A 365 -12.48 -8.57 24.54
CA TYR A 365 -12.33 -9.92 24.00
C TYR A 365 -11.08 -10.65 24.49
N PHE A 366 -10.11 -9.93 25.03
CA PHE A 366 -8.86 -10.52 25.50
C PHE A 366 -8.51 -10.01 26.88
N ASP A 367 -7.97 -10.90 27.69
CA ASP A 367 -7.22 -10.52 28.88
C ASP A 367 -5.77 -10.29 28.45
N ILE A 368 -5.31 -9.03 28.56
CA ILE A 368 -3.99 -8.58 28.15
C ILE A 368 -3.20 -8.26 29.42
N THR A 369 -2.10 -8.98 29.62
CA THR A 369 -1.09 -8.72 30.66
C THR A 369 0.22 -8.33 30.00
N GLU A 370 1.22 -7.91 30.79
CA GLU A 370 2.54 -7.52 30.26
C GLU A 370 3.21 -8.67 29.48
N ASP A 371 3.02 -9.91 29.93
CA ASP A 371 3.70 -11.09 29.38
C ASP A 371 2.80 -12.04 28.58
N SER A 372 1.48 -11.82 28.58
CA SER A 372 0.55 -12.75 27.94
C SER A 372 -0.74 -12.12 27.43
N ARG A 373 -1.31 -12.74 26.41
CA ARG A 373 -2.58 -12.39 25.80
C ARG A 373 -3.43 -13.67 25.71
N SER A 374 -4.65 -13.67 26.26
CA SER A 374 -5.55 -14.83 26.23
C SER A 374 -6.97 -14.47 25.85
N ALA A 375 -7.64 -15.36 25.13
CA ALA A 375 -9.05 -15.20 24.76
C ALA A 375 -9.95 -15.21 26.00
N LYS A 376 -10.89 -14.27 26.07
CA LYS A 376 -11.82 -14.08 27.20
C LYS A 376 -13.20 -14.66 26.95
N LEU A 377 -13.65 -14.69 25.69
CA LEU A 377 -15.02 -15.01 25.33
C LEU A 377 -15.06 -16.20 24.38
N GLU A 378 -15.90 -17.17 24.71
CA GLU A 378 -16.20 -18.32 23.85
C GLU A 378 -17.64 -18.20 23.35
N ILE A 379 -17.84 -18.47 22.06
CA ILE A 379 -19.17 -18.48 21.46
C ILE A 379 -19.86 -19.78 21.86
N ASP A 380 -21.01 -19.65 22.53
CA ASP A 380 -21.89 -20.78 22.82
C ASP A 380 -22.58 -21.26 21.53
N VAL A 381 -21.95 -22.21 20.85
CA VAL A 381 -22.39 -22.74 19.56
C VAL A 381 -23.79 -23.38 19.61
N SER A 382 -24.22 -23.85 20.79
CA SER A 382 -25.54 -24.45 20.96
C SER A 382 -26.68 -23.45 20.72
N LYS A 383 -26.39 -22.16 20.88
CA LYS A 383 -27.33 -21.04 20.67
C LYS A 383 -27.37 -20.52 19.24
N LEU A 384 -26.55 -21.05 18.33
CA LEU A 384 -26.52 -20.60 16.95
C LEU A 384 -27.68 -21.20 16.14
N PRO A 385 -28.23 -20.46 15.15
CA PRO A 385 -29.36 -20.92 14.36
C PRO A 385 -29.03 -22.14 13.48
N TRP A 386 -27.75 -22.44 13.27
CA TRP A 386 -27.26 -23.46 12.33
C TRP A 386 -26.56 -24.61 13.06
N ASN A 387 -27.02 -24.96 14.26
CA ASN A 387 -26.39 -25.97 15.10
C ASN A 387 -26.62 -27.42 14.64
N ASP A 388 -27.57 -27.66 13.73
CA ASP A 388 -27.83 -28.98 13.14
C ASP A 388 -27.19 -29.13 11.75
N PHE A 389 -26.14 -29.95 11.69
CA PHE A 389 -25.36 -30.21 10.49
C PHE A 389 -26.22 -30.74 9.33
N TYR A 390 -27.10 -31.71 9.58
CA TYR A 390 -27.87 -32.36 8.51
C TYR A 390 -28.92 -31.43 7.92
N THR A 391 -29.62 -30.65 8.75
CA THR A 391 -30.53 -29.60 8.27
C THR A 391 -29.81 -28.61 7.37
N ASN A 392 -28.59 -28.22 7.72
CA ASN A 392 -27.81 -27.30 6.90
C ASN A 392 -27.45 -27.90 5.53
N ILE A 393 -26.97 -29.15 5.50
CA ILE A 393 -26.63 -29.86 4.25
C ILE A 393 -27.87 -30.01 3.35
N GLU A 394 -29.01 -30.44 3.90
CA GLU A 394 -30.26 -30.59 3.14
C GLU A 394 -30.77 -29.27 2.54
N TYR A 395 -30.59 -28.16 3.25
CA TYR A 395 -30.91 -26.85 2.72
C TYR A 395 -29.95 -26.46 1.58
N LEU A 396 -28.64 -26.60 1.77
CA LEU A 396 -27.64 -26.18 0.80
C LEU A 396 -27.65 -27.00 -0.49
N LYS A 397 -28.12 -28.26 -0.47
CA LYS A 397 -28.38 -29.05 -1.69
C LYS A 397 -29.29 -28.36 -2.69
N LYS A 398 -30.18 -27.50 -2.19
CA LYS A 398 -31.14 -26.76 -3.01
C LYS A 398 -30.55 -25.49 -3.59
N ILE A 399 -29.36 -25.07 -3.17
CA ILE A 399 -28.71 -23.87 -3.66
C ILE A 399 -27.76 -24.28 -4.78
N LYS A 400 -27.82 -23.59 -5.92
CA LYS A 400 -26.87 -23.73 -7.02
C LYS A 400 -25.77 -22.69 -6.94
N THR A 401 -26.13 -21.45 -6.60
CA THR A 401 -25.18 -20.33 -6.65
C THR A 401 -25.53 -19.27 -5.60
N LEU A 402 -24.51 -18.73 -4.97
CA LEU A 402 -24.60 -17.57 -4.09
C LEU A 402 -23.84 -16.41 -4.72
N LYS A 403 -24.45 -15.21 -4.73
CA LYS A 403 -23.79 -13.98 -5.17
C LYS A 403 -23.70 -12.98 -4.04
N TYR A 404 -22.54 -12.37 -3.88
CA TYR A 404 -22.25 -11.34 -2.91
C TYR A 404 -21.64 -10.12 -3.58
N THR A 405 -21.91 -8.95 -3.02
CA THR A 405 -21.13 -7.75 -3.31
C THR A 405 -20.08 -7.58 -2.23
N CYS A 406 -18.81 -7.57 -2.60
CA CYS A 406 -17.68 -7.19 -1.74
C CYS A 406 -17.40 -5.69 -1.88
N LEU A 407 -17.31 -5.01 -0.75
CA LEU A 407 -16.99 -3.60 -0.62
C LEU A 407 -15.67 -3.47 0.15
N LYS A 408 -14.68 -2.83 -0.48
CA LYS A 408 -13.39 -2.51 0.14
C LYS A 408 -13.25 -0.99 0.24
N PRO A 409 -13.19 -0.39 1.45
CA PRO A 409 -13.07 1.04 1.59
C PRO A 409 -11.69 1.51 1.13
N LEU A 410 -11.72 2.71 0.60
CA LEU A 410 -10.57 3.51 0.21
C LEU A 410 -10.57 4.71 1.15
N GLU A 411 -10.16 4.50 2.41
CA GLU A 411 -10.41 5.43 3.52
C GLU A 411 -9.99 6.87 3.22
N GLN A 412 -8.85 7.02 2.54
CA GLN A 412 -8.30 8.30 2.10
C GLN A 412 -9.21 9.09 1.11
N PHE A 413 -10.23 8.47 0.53
CA PHE A 413 -11.19 9.10 -0.39
C PHE A 413 -12.63 9.01 0.05
N GLU A 414 -12.93 8.32 1.15
CA GLU A 414 -14.32 8.04 1.56
C GLU A 414 -15.11 7.28 0.46
N LEU A 415 -14.42 6.39 -0.28
CA LEU A 415 -14.99 5.60 -1.39
C LEU A 415 -14.91 4.09 -1.12
N PHE A 416 -15.63 3.29 -1.91
CA PHE A 416 -15.52 1.83 -1.92
C PHE A 416 -15.17 1.31 -3.30
N GLU A 417 -14.26 0.35 -3.33
CA GLU A 417 -14.14 -0.58 -4.44
C GLU A 417 -15.20 -1.68 -4.28
N LYS A 418 -15.99 -1.87 -5.34
CA LYS A 418 -17.09 -2.82 -5.38
C LYS A 418 -16.74 -3.96 -6.33
N THR A 419 -16.77 -5.18 -5.82
CA THR A 419 -16.55 -6.41 -6.60
C THR A 419 -17.75 -7.33 -6.42
N GLU A 420 -18.32 -7.78 -7.53
CA GLU A 420 -19.35 -8.81 -7.49
C GLU A 420 -18.68 -10.18 -7.42
N LEU A 421 -19.04 -10.97 -6.42
CA LEU A 421 -18.54 -12.30 -6.16
C LEU A 421 -19.67 -13.31 -6.38
N SER A 422 -19.31 -14.48 -6.87
CA SER A 422 -20.22 -15.58 -7.12
C SER A 422 -19.51 -16.88 -6.75
N THR A 423 -20.20 -17.77 -6.07
CA THR A 423 -19.70 -19.12 -5.78
C THR A 423 -20.77 -20.15 -6.10
N SER A 424 -20.32 -21.29 -6.63
CA SER A 424 -21.20 -22.43 -6.89
C SER A 424 -21.28 -23.29 -5.64
N VAL A 425 -22.48 -23.75 -5.32
CA VAL A 425 -22.69 -24.75 -4.26
C VAL A 425 -22.85 -26.10 -4.95
N LYS A 426 -21.96 -27.04 -4.66
CA LYS A 426 -21.97 -28.39 -5.25
C LYS A 426 -22.23 -29.41 -4.17
N TYR A 427 -23.08 -30.39 -4.46
CA TYR A 427 -23.32 -31.51 -3.58
C TYR A 427 -22.71 -32.78 -4.18
N ASN A 428 -21.77 -33.37 -3.45
CA ASN A 428 -21.27 -34.72 -3.71
C ASN A 428 -22.16 -35.72 -2.96
N GLN A 429 -22.99 -36.45 -3.71
CA GLN A 429 -23.91 -37.44 -3.16
C GLN A 429 -23.19 -38.67 -2.58
N GLU A 430 -22.06 -39.08 -3.14
CA GLU A 430 -21.32 -40.28 -2.70
C GLU A 430 -20.69 -40.07 -1.32
N GLU A 431 -20.13 -38.88 -1.10
CA GLU A 431 -19.44 -38.53 0.14
C GLU A 431 -20.33 -37.75 1.13
N ASN A 432 -21.56 -37.42 0.71
CA ASN A 432 -22.48 -36.54 1.42
C ASN A 432 -21.81 -35.20 1.80
N ILE A 433 -21.10 -34.61 0.84
CA ILE A 433 -20.32 -33.38 1.01
C ILE A 433 -20.94 -32.21 0.25
N ILE A 434 -20.99 -31.02 0.85
CA ILE A 434 -21.20 -29.75 0.15
C ILE A 434 -19.84 -29.11 -0.14
N GLU A 435 -19.61 -28.66 -1.37
CA GLU A 435 -18.45 -27.87 -1.75
C GLU A 435 -18.88 -26.43 -2.10
N ILE A 436 -18.19 -25.45 -1.53
CA ILE A 436 -18.40 -24.02 -1.79
C ILE A 436 -17.03 -23.35 -1.91
N ASP A 437 -16.86 -22.43 -2.86
CA ASP A 437 -15.62 -21.66 -2.95
C ASP A 437 -15.57 -20.59 -1.84
N ASP A 438 -14.42 -20.45 -1.16
CA ASP A 438 -14.21 -19.39 -0.17
C ASP A 438 -14.01 -18.03 -0.84
N ILE A 439 -15.11 -17.41 -1.24
CA ILE A 439 -15.12 -16.05 -1.79
C ILE A 439 -14.90 -14.97 -0.72
N PHE A 440 -14.83 -15.34 0.57
CA PHE A 440 -14.65 -14.40 1.69
C PHE A 440 -13.18 -14.27 2.10
N TYR A 441 -12.29 -15.09 1.57
CA TYR A 441 -10.85 -15.00 1.77
C TYR A 441 -10.26 -13.90 0.86
N ASN A 442 -9.91 -12.75 1.47
CA ASN A 442 -9.32 -11.57 0.79
C ASN A 442 -10.16 -10.93 -0.34
N GLY A 443 -11.40 -11.36 -0.56
CA GLY A 443 -12.29 -10.80 -1.58
C GLY A 443 -11.80 -11.02 -3.02
N GLN A 444 -11.03 -12.08 -3.28
CA GLN A 444 -10.53 -12.42 -4.62
C GLN A 444 -11.44 -13.47 -5.29
N MET A 445 -11.59 -13.35 -6.62
CA MET A 445 -12.11 -14.41 -7.49
C MET A 445 -10.96 -15.04 -8.28
N GLY A 446 -10.95 -16.37 -8.42
CA GLY A 446 -10.05 -17.12 -9.30
C GLY A 446 -9.82 -18.56 -8.86
N ASP A 447 -9.08 -19.34 -9.66
CA ASP A 447 -8.73 -20.75 -9.41
C ASP A 447 -7.98 -21.01 -8.09
N ASN A 448 -7.55 -19.93 -7.41
CA ASN A 448 -6.89 -19.97 -6.11
C ASN A 448 -7.83 -19.69 -4.92
N ALA A 449 -9.15 -19.53 -5.15
CA ALA A 449 -10.10 -19.54 -4.04
C ALA A 449 -10.02 -20.91 -3.38
N ASN A 450 -9.77 -20.94 -2.06
CA ASN A 450 -9.74 -22.19 -1.33
C ASN A 450 -11.12 -22.85 -1.48
N LYS A 451 -11.15 -24.07 -2.01
CA LYS A 451 -12.37 -24.87 -1.98
C LYS A 451 -12.63 -25.29 -0.55
N LEU A 452 -13.83 -25.03 -0.07
CA LEU A 452 -14.30 -25.50 1.22
C LEU A 452 -15.15 -26.74 0.97
N THR A 453 -14.75 -27.85 1.54
CA THR A 453 -15.48 -29.12 1.52
C THR A 453 -16.13 -29.34 2.89
N TYR A 454 -17.42 -29.70 2.89
CA TYR A 454 -18.22 -29.91 4.10
C TYR A 454 -18.90 -31.27 4.05
N GLY A 455 -18.44 -32.24 4.83
CA GLY A 455 -19.15 -33.52 4.98
C GLY A 455 -18.87 -34.23 6.28
N GLU A 456 -19.57 -35.35 6.42
CA GLU A 456 -19.55 -36.19 7.63
C GLU A 456 -18.12 -36.67 7.98
N LEU A 457 -17.28 -36.95 6.97
CA LEU A 457 -15.89 -37.37 7.16
C LEU A 457 -14.96 -36.26 7.69
N ASP A 458 -15.19 -35.00 7.34
CA ASP A 458 -14.39 -33.86 7.82
C ASP A 458 -14.80 -33.44 9.24
N PHE A 459 -16.09 -33.59 9.58
CA PHE A 459 -16.65 -33.34 10.91
C PHE A 459 -15.91 -34.12 12.02
N PHE A 460 -15.53 -35.38 11.75
CA PHE A 460 -14.90 -36.24 12.74
C PHE A 460 -13.36 -36.29 12.67
N LYS A 461 -12.74 -35.96 11.53
CA LYS A 461 -11.27 -36.08 11.33
C LYS A 461 -10.49 -34.80 11.58
N LYS A 462 -11.10 -33.62 11.43
CA LYS A 462 -10.44 -32.32 11.64
C LYS A 462 -11.29 -31.42 12.53
N PRO A 463 -11.33 -31.67 13.87
CA PRO A 463 -12.11 -30.86 14.80
C PRO A 463 -11.67 -29.38 14.88
N MET A 464 -10.54 -29.01 14.25
CA MET A 464 -10.14 -27.60 14.08
C MET A 464 -11.02 -26.82 13.09
N PHE A 465 -11.80 -27.50 12.25
CA PHE A 465 -12.84 -26.93 11.37
C PHE A 465 -14.21 -27.47 11.81
N HIS A 466 -14.66 -27.13 13.01
CA HIS A 466 -16.00 -27.51 13.52
C HIS A 466 -17.12 -26.79 12.70
N PRO A 467 -18.37 -27.28 12.70
CA PRO A 467 -19.21 -27.66 11.56
C PRO A 467 -20.36 -26.67 11.32
N TYR A 468 -20.27 -25.53 11.97
CA TYR A 468 -21.20 -24.43 11.86
C TYR A 468 -20.56 -23.59 10.78
N PHE A 469 -21.30 -23.25 9.73
CA PHE A 469 -20.85 -22.54 8.53
C PHE A 469 -20.13 -21.20 8.77
N ILE A 470 -19.78 -20.86 10.02
CA ILE A 470 -18.70 -19.94 10.37
C ILE A 470 -17.43 -20.46 9.72
N PHE A 471 -17.09 -19.84 8.59
CA PHE A 471 -15.86 -20.04 7.81
C PHE A 471 -14.56 -20.03 8.64
N GLU A 472 -14.64 -19.65 9.92
CA GLU A 472 -13.53 -19.10 10.70
C GLU A 472 -13.78 -19.34 12.20
N LYS A 473 -12.92 -20.12 12.88
CA LYS A 473 -12.94 -20.23 14.35
C LYS A 473 -12.60 -18.87 14.96
N PHE A 474 -13.55 -18.23 15.65
CA PHE A 474 -13.23 -17.07 16.47
C PHE A 474 -12.22 -17.47 17.55
N LEU A 475 -11.10 -16.76 17.60
CA LEU A 475 -10.18 -16.84 18.72
C LEU A 475 -10.87 -16.35 20.01
N SER A 476 -11.65 -15.29 19.92
CA SER A 476 -12.52 -14.80 21.00
C SER A 476 -13.73 -14.09 20.42
N GLY A 477 -14.95 -14.41 20.87
CA GLY A 477 -16.17 -13.87 20.26
C GLY A 477 -17.43 -14.03 21.11
N LYS A 478 -18.50 -13.35 20.71
CA LYS A 478 -19.82 -13.45 21.37
C LYS A 478 -20.99 -13.33 20.39
N ILE A 479 -22.12 -13.92 20.77
CA ILE A 479 -23.41 -13.66 20.13
C ILE A 479 -23.93 -12.31 20.64
N LYS A 480 -24.23 -11.39 19.74
CA LYS A 480 -24.74 -10.05 20.07
C LYS A 480 -26.25 -10.01 20.25
N GLY A 481 -26.95 -10.94 19.63
CA GLY A 481 -28.41 -11.02 19.59
C GLY A 481 -28.89 -11.19 18.16
N GLU A 482 -30.13 -10.79 17.91
CA GLU A 482 -30.75 -10.81 16.59
C GLU A 482 -30.87 -9.40 16.02
N GLU A 483 -30.61 -9.25 14.73
CA GLU A 483 -30.81 -8.01 13.97
C GLU A 483 -31.60 -8.32 12.70
N THR A 484 -32.55 -7.45 12.33
CA THR A 484 -33.19 -7.50 11.01
C THR A 484 -32.37 -6.68 10.03
N ILE A 485 -31.91 -7.28 8.92
CA ILE A 485 -31.10 -6.62 7.90
C ILE A 485 -31.72 -6.79 6.51
N THR A 486 -31.71 -5.71 5.73
CA THR A 486 -32.11 -5.70 4.32
C THR A 486 -30.90 -5.68 3.41
N THR A 487 -30.86 -6.61 2.47
CA THR A 487 -29.87 -6.68 1.39
C THR A 487 -30.59 -6.73 0.04
N PRO A 488 -29.88 -6.66 -1.11
CA PRO A 488 -30.53 -6.86 -2.41
C PRO A 488 -31.25 -8.21 -2.57
N ALA A 489 -30.85 -9.24 -1.80
CA ALA A 489 -31.50 -10.55 -1.82
C ALA A 489 -32.79 -10.64 -1.00
N GLY A 490 -33.08 -9.66 -0.14
CA GLY A 490 -34.27 -9.67 0.72
C GLY A 490 -34.05 -9.02 2.09
N THR A 491 -35.03 -9.18 2.97
CA THR A 491 -34.93 -8.77 4.38
C THR A 491 -34.96 -10.01 5.26
N PHE A 492 -34.00 -10.12 6.16
CA PHE A 492 -33.75 -11.32 6.95
C PHE A 492 -33.65 -11.00 8.43
N ILE A 493 -34.12 -11.93 9.27
CA ILE A 493 -33.79 -11.94 10.70
C ILE A 493 -32.50 -12.74 10.85
N CYS A 494 -31.48 -12.09 11.41
CA CYS A 494 -30.15 -12.66 11.50
C CYS A 494 -29.68 -12.75 12.94
N THR A 495 -29.10 -13.88 13.32
CA THR A 495 -28.25 -13.98 14.51
C THR A 495 -26.92 -13.32 14.22
N VAL A 496 -26.50 -12.42 15.11
CA VAL A 496 -25.29 -11.61 14.92
C VAL A 496 -24.19 -12.09 15.84
N ILE A 497 -23.04 -12.38 15.24
CA ILE A 497 -21.80 -12.74 15.95
C ILE A 497 -20.76 -11.66 15.69
N GLU A 498 -20.02 -11.26 16.72
CA GLU A 498 -18.85 -10.40 16.54
C GLU A 498 -17.69 -10.88 17.43
N GLY A 499 -16.46 -10.60 16.99
CA GLY A 499 -15.27 -10.94 17.73
C GLY A 499 -14.00 -10.87 16.91
N TYR A 500 -12.98 -11.56 17.39
CA TYR A 500 -11.68 -11.68 16.75
C TYR A 500 -11.49 -13.07 16.19
N TYR A 501 -11.26 -13.15 14.89
CA TYR A 501 -10.88 -14.39 14.22
C TYR A 501 -9.45 -14.80 14.60
N ASP A 502 -8.56 -13.83 14.63
CA ASP A 502 -7.16 -13.94 15.05
C ASP A 502 -6.84 -12.71 15.90
N TRP A 503 -5.66 -12.67 16.52
CA TRP A 503 -5.19 -11.60 17.39
C TRP A 503 -5.43 -10.18 16.83
N ASP A 504 -5.33 -10.01 15.52
CA ASP A 504 -5.42 -8.70 14.88
C ASP A 504 -6.55 -8.59 13.84
N LYS A 505 -7.45 -9.57 13.80
CA LYS A 505 -8.51 -9.68 12.78
C LYS A 505 -9.89 -9.64 13.40
N LYS A 506 -10.59 -8.52 13.24
CA LYS A 506 -11.96 -8.35 13.72
C LYS A 506 -12.95 -8.83 12.67
N THR A 507 -13.97 -9.57 13.09
CA THR A 507 -15.04 -10.07 12.23
C THR A 507 -16.40 -9.85 12.87
N LYS A 508 -17.40 -9.46 12.06
CA LYS A 508 -18.82 -9.44 12.43
C LYS A 508 -19.65 -10.12 11.34
N LEU A 509 -20.53 -11.03 11.75
CA LEU A 509 -21.32 -11.91 10.89
C LEU A 509 -22.81 -11.73 11.16
N TRP A 510 -23.62 -11.70 10.10
CA TRP A 510 -25.09 -11.74 10.16
C TRP A 510 -25.57 -13.05 9.54
N MET A 511 -25.84 -14.04 10.38
CA MET A 511 -26.29 -15.39 10.01
C MET A 511 -27.81 -15.39 9.80
N ILE A 512 -28.30 -15.65 8.59
CA ILE A 512 -29.74 -15.70 8.33
C ILE A 512 -30.36 -16.90 9.06
N ASN A 513 -31.30 -16.64 9.97
CA ASN A 513 -31.83 -17.67 10.87
C ASN A 513 -32.54 -18.82 10.12
N ASP A 514 -33.29 -18.51 9.06
CA ASP A 514 -34.07 -19.48 8.28
C ASP A 514 -33.34 -20.00 7.03
N LYS A 515 -32.06 -19.61 6.82
CA LYS A 515 -31.25 -19.98 5.64
C LYS A 515 -29.87 -20.45 6.08
N PRO A 516 -29.75 -21.70 6.56
CA PRO A 516 -28.50 -22.20 7.09
C PRO A 516 -27.37 -22.15 6.08
N GLY A 517 -26.19 -21.74 6.55
CA GLY A 517 -24.99 -21.58 5.75
C GLY A 517 -24.94 -20.33 4.87
N ILE A 518 -25.95 -19.46 4.93
CA ILE A 518 -25.99 -18.22 4.14
C ILE A 518 -25.93 -17.00 5.06
N TYR A 519 -24.95 -16.13 4.81
CA TYR A 519 -24.80 -14.88 5.53
C TYR A 519 -25.51 -13.76 4.78
N ALA A 520 -26.25 -12.91 5.48
CA ALA A 520 -26.77 -11.68 4.87
C ALA A 520 -25.63 -10.66 4.68
N LYS A 521 -24.72 -10.59 5.66
CA LYS A 521 -23.60 -9.66 5.67
C LYS A 521 -22.42 -10.22 6.45
N ILE A 522 -21.21 -9.91 5.99
CA ILE A 522 -19.95 -10.19 6.68
C ILE A 522 -19.12 -8.91 6.66
N ILE A 523 -18.54 -8.53 7.79
CA ILE A 523 -17.53 -7.47 7.84
C ILE A 523 -16.26 -8.06 8.44
N LYS A 524 -15.14 -7.92 7.73
CA LYS A 524 -13.80 -8.28 8.19
C LYS A 524 -12.95 -7.02 8.28
N SER A 525 -12.01 -7.02 9.22
CA SER A 525 -11.12 -5.89 9.49
C SER A 525 -9.79 -6.42 9.97
N ASP A 526 -8.84 -6.49 9.06
CA ASP A 526 -7.52 -7.07 9.29
C ASP A 526 -6.50 -5.97 9.50
N LYS A 527 -5.89 -5.91 10.68
CA LYS A 527 -4.77 -4.99 10.92
C LYS A 527 -3.59 -5.44 10.06
N LYS A 528 -3.18 -4.61 9.11
CA LYS A 528 -1.95 -4.87 8.36
C LYS A 528 -0.75 -4.69 9.27
N PRO A 529 0.40 -5.30 8.92
CA PRO A 529 1.68 -5.04 9.58
C PRO A 529 2.02 -3.55 9.70
N TRP A 530 1.44 -2.73 8.82
CA TRP A 530 1.66 -1.30 8.64
C TRP A 530 0.68 -0.40 9.41
N GLY A 531 -0.20 -0.96 10.25
CA GLY A 531 -1.16 -0.22 11.07
C GLY A 531 -2.47 0.17 10.37
N ASP A 532 -2.51 0.12 9.04
CA ASP A 532 -3.75 0.27 8.28
C ASP A 532 -4.64 -0.98 8.44
N TYR A 533 -5.96 -0.82 8.48
CA TYR A 533 -6.88 -1.96 8.47
C TYR A 533 -7.39 -2.23 7.06
N ASP A 534 -7.25 -3.48 6.58
CA ASP A 534 -8.04 -3.94 5.44
C ASP A 534 -9.44 -4.26 5.94
N HIS A 535 -10.36 -3.35 5.66
CA HIS A 535 -11.77 -3.56 5.91
C HIS A 535 -12.42 -4.16 4.66
N LEU A 536 -13.19 -5.22 4.81
CA LEU A 536 -13.98 -5.82 3.74
C LEU A 536 -15.41 -6.02 4.22
N SER A 537 -16.39 -5.62 3.43
CA SER A 537 -17.80 -5.88 3.70
C SER A 537 -18.41 -6.69 2.56
N PHE A 538 -18.93 -7.86 2.87
CA PHE A 538 -19.64 -8.72 1.93
C PHE A 538 -21.13 -8.61 2.21
N ILE A 539 -21.93 -8.37 1.17
CA ILE A 539 -23.38 -8.18 1.26
C ILE A 539 -24.05 -9.16 0.31
N LEU A 540 -24.97 -9.98 0.82
CA LEU A 540 -25.69 -10.96 0.01
C LEU A 540 -26.53 -10.27 -1.06
N LYS A 541 -26.28 -10.60 -2.32
CA LYS A 541 -26.96 -10.01 -3.47
C LYS A 541 -28.05 -10.91 -4.03
N GLU A 542 -27.79 -12.21 -4.12
CA GLU A 542 -28.71 -13.16 -4.74
C GLU A 542 -28.46 -14.58 -4.22
N ILE A 543 -29.55 -15.34 -4.05
CA ILE A 543 -29.55 -16.79 -3.80
C ILE A 543 -30.22 -17.44 -5.01
N ILE A 544 -29.54 -18.37 -5.68
CA ILE A 544 -30.08 -19.10 -6.82
C ILE A 544 -30.25 -20.56 -6.43
N GLU A 545 -31.51 -21.03 -6.45
CA GLU A 545 -31.92 -22.41 -6.13
C GLU A 545 -31.99 -23.32 -7.36
#